data_AF-A0A6A5Z6Q1-F1
#
_entry.id   AF-A0A6A5Z6Q1-F1
#
_cell.length_a   1.000
_cell.length_b   1.000
_cell.length_c   1.000
_cell.angle_alpha   90.00
_cell.angle_beta   90.00
_cell.angle_gamma   90.00
#
_symmetry.space_group_name_H-M   'P 1'
#
loop_
_entity.id
_entity.type
_entity.pdbx_description
1 polymer ?
#
loop_
_entity_poly.entity_id
_entity_poly.type
_entity_poly.pdbx_seq_one_letter_code
_entity_poly.pdbx_strand_id
1 'polypeptide(L)'
;MPAAKDFVAATADNSKSLFEAFRAHSNGTRTDTKSTLLNLFRNAYPDYHVTETPRNKCSLTEYADAGKAVMTFDADEESFNSSRVWKSVGDRMEKKLHPGKLDDDFRFVRSQYIWEDKEFLVYYITWRNPFENLEQIFYVLHPKNESNIVDGHCTDTDALLLAAGKWTSELHEEIWVFDNSYWDKSKELWKAVNGSSWEDVILDPEMKKNLIEDVQGFFDNQNLYSEFAVPWKRGIILHGVPGNGKTVSIKALMSSLYTRADNIPSLYVKSFSDRCNGEQYSIKQIFAQARASAPCLLIFEDLDSLVGDDIRSYFLNEVDGLESNDGILMIGSTNHLDRLDPAISKRPSRFDRKYHFKLPGEDERAAYAEYWRKKLAKNPSIDFPEGLSEIISKLTEGFSFAYMKELFVMSLLSLARGVKLEDFEIIDAESPPEPGAKDGKASEPSASTETKDKPEKLETCTCASTCKDCGKAKPEAAKKAEETAEKKKEVQRNKMIMPTVEIPEDLVENTVLKIVKMQIRILHQEMDNTKEEAWPSGKKGVEGGKNRRTRVVRRAANCC
;
A
#
# COMPACT_ATOMS: atom_id res chain seq x y z
N MET A 1 -31.82 53.02 -13.19
CA MET A 1 -32.00 51.89 -12.26
C MET A 1 -32.35 52.41 -10.87
N PRO A 2 -33.63 52.40 -10.45
CA PRO A 2 -34.04 52.74 -9.09
C PRO A 2 -34.93 51.64 -8.49
N ALA A 3 -34.41 50.42 -8.31
CA ALA A 3 -35.16 49.32 -7.69
C ALA A 3 -34.35 48.54 -6.63
N ALA A 4 -33.02 48.67 -6.60
CA ALA A 4 -32.17 47.95 -5.64
C ALA A 4 -32.17 48.57 -4.22
N LYS A 5 -32.42 49.89 -4.09
CA LYS A 5 -32.42 50.58 -2.78
C LYS A 5 -33.65 50.26 -1.93
N ASP A 6 -34.77 49.92 -2.56
CA ASP A 6 -36.05 49.72 -1.87
C ASP A 6 -36.08 48.40 -1.08
N PHE A 7 -35.45 47.35 -1.61
CA PHE A 7 -35.39 46.03 -0.97
C PHE A 7 -34.49 46.02 0.27
N VAL A 8 -33.36 46.74 0.22
CA VAL A 8 -32.43 46.85 1.37
C VAL A 8 -33.07 47.67 2.50
N ALA A 9 -33.79 48.74 2.15
CA ALA A 9 -34.53 49.54 3.14
C ALA A 9 -35.67 48.72 3.77
N ALA A 10 -36.42 47.97 2.97
CA ALA A 10 -37.52 47.13 3.44
C ALA A 10 -37.09 45.92 4.30
N THR A 11 -35.80 45.54 4.27
CA THR A 11 -35.25 44.40 5.02
C THR A 11 -34.25 44.81 6.12
N ALA A 12 -34.12 46.12 6.39
CA ALA A 12 -33.15 46.65 7.33
C ALA A 12 -33.35 46.13 8.77
N ASP A 13 -34.61 45.98 9.20
CA ASP A 13 -34.94 45.45 10.53
C ASP A 13 -34.60 43.96 10.66
N ASN A 14 -34.85 43.16 9.60
CA ASN A 14 -34.45 41.75 9.56
C ASN A 14 -32.93 41.62 9.62
N SER A 15 -32.19 42.48 8.91
CA SER A 15 -30.73 42.53 8.93
C SER A 15 -30.19 42.88 10.31
N LYS A 16 -30.81 43.85 11.00
CA LYS A 16 -30.43 44.22 12.37
C LYS A 16 -30.69 43.09 13.36
N SER A 17 -31.85 42.45 13.27
CA SER A 17 -32.19 41.28 14.11
C SER A 17 -31.23 40.10 13.86
N LEU A 18 -30.91 39.81 12.59
CA LEU A 18 -29.91 38.80 12.24
C LEU A 18 -28.52 39.15 12.77
N PHE A 19 -28.10 40.42 12.68
CA PHE A 19 -26.82 40.86 13.20
C PHE A 19 -26.76 40.80 14.73
N GLU A 20 -27.84 41.16 15.44
CA GLU A 20 -27.93 41.04 16.89
C GLU A 20 -27.91 39.57 17.33
N ALA A 21 -28.62 38.69 16.63
CA ALA A 21 -28.57 37.24 16.86
C ALA A 21 -27.18 36.66 16.59
N PHE A 22 -26.55 37.04 15.48
CA PHE A 22 -25.18 36.67 15.15
C PHE A 22 -24.17 37.17 16.18
N ARG A 23 -24.32 38.43 16.63
CA ARG A 23 -23.47 39.06 17.64
C ARG A 23 -23.65 38.39 19.00
N ALA A 24 -24.87 38.02 19.38
CA ALA A 24 -25.16 37.28 20.61
C ALA A 24 -24.57 35.86 20.56
N HIS A 25 -24.70 35.17 19.43
CA HIS A 25 -24.07 33.86 19.21
C HIS A 25 -22.54 33.96 19.28
N SER A 26 -21.95 34.96 18.62
CA SER A 26 -20.49 35.11 18.50
C SER A 26 -19.82 35.65 19.77
N ASN A 27 -20.56 36.38 20.61
CA ASN A 27 -20.07 36.90 21.90
C ASN A 27 -20.50 36.03 23.08
N GLY A 28 -21.16 34.89 22.85
CA GLY A 28 -21.51 33.95 23.91
C GLY A 28 -20.26 33.45 24.63
N THR A 29 -20.35 33.31 25.95
CA THR A 29 -19.31 32.63 26.72
C THR A 29 -19.20 31.18 26.24
N ARG A 30 -18.01 30.77 25.77
CA ARG A 30 -17.76 29.36 25.44
C ARG A 30 -17.84 28.56 26.73
N THR A 31 -18.95 27.89 26.95
CA THR A 31 -19.17 27.01 28.10
C THR A 31 -18.47 25.69 27.85
N ASP A 32 -17.88 25.12 28.91
CA ASP A 32 -17.45 23.74 28.87
C ASP A 32 -18.70 22.85 28.75
N THR A 33 -18.98 22.40 27.52
CA THR A 33 -20.15 21.58 27.19
C THR A 33 -20.20 20.32 28.04
N LYS A 34 -19.03 19.73 28.32
CA LYS A 34 -18.91 18.50 29.08
C LYS A 34 -19.38 18.69 30.53
N SER A 35 -18.78 19.64 31.26
CA SER A 35 -19.21 19.95 32.64
C SER A 35 -20.67 20.42 32.71
N THR A 36 -21.12 21.16 31.70
CA THR A 36 -22.51 21.63 31.64
C THR A 36 -23.49 20.46 31.55
N LEU A 37 -23.26 19.52 30.62
CA LEU A 37 -24.11 18.33 30.45
C LEU A 37 -24.11 17.45 31.69
N LEU A 38 -22.94 17.22 32.30
CA LEU A 38 -22.85 16.42 33.52
C LEU A 38 -23.70 17.01 34.67
N ASN A 39 -23.66 18.33 34.85
CA ASN A 39 -24.48 19.02 35.85
C ASN A 39 -25.97 18.98 35.50
N LEU A 40 -26.33 19.11 34.22
CA LEU A 40 -27.72 18.98 33.76
C LEU A 40 -28.28 17.59 34.08
N PHE A 41 -27.54 16.52 33.79
CA PHE A 41 -27.97 15.15 34.13
C PHE A 41 -28.11 14.94 35.63
N ARG A 42 -27.14 15.39 36.43
CA ARG A 42 -27.20 15.26 37.90
C ARG A 42 -28.38 16.01 38.51
N ASN A 43 -28.74 17.16 37.95
CA ASN A 43 -29.89 17.94 38.41
C ASN A 43 -31.23 17.35 37.95
N ALA A 44 -31.29 16.82 36.72
CA ALA A 44 -32.49 16.20 36.17
C ALA A 44 -32.80 14.83 36.80
N TYR A 45 -31.76 14.08 37.19
CA TYR A 45 -31.86 12.74 37.77
C TYR A 45 -31.13 12.66 39.13
N PRO A 46 -31.67 13.29 40.19
CA PRO A 46 -31.00 13.34 41.49
C PRO A 46 -30.80 11.95 42.11
N ASP A 47 -31.73 11.02 41.86
CA ASP A 47 -31.70 9.65 42.38
C ASP A 47 -30.84 8.70 41.55
N TYR A 48 -30.23 9.18 40.46
CA TYR A 48 -29.36 8.38 39.59
C TYR A 48 -27.91 8.83 39.71
N HIS A 49 -27.01 7.87 39.62
CA HIS A 49 -25.60 8.12 39.37
C HIS A 49 -25.39 8.31 37.87
N VAL A 50 -24.48 9.21 37.50
CA VAL A 50 -24.18 9.54 36.10
C VAL A 50 -22.70 9.28 35.85
N THR A 51 -22.40 8.32 34.98
CA THR A 51 -21.04 8.01 34.53
C THR A 51 -20.89 8.40 33.07
N GLU A 52 -19.85 9.16 32.74
CA GLU A 52 -19.51 9.55 31.37
C GLU A 52 -18.41 8.64 30.80
N THR A 53 -18.50 8.29 29.52
CA THR A 53 -17.44 7.55 28.83
C THR A 53 -17.35 7.95 27.35
N PRO A 54 -16.14 8.12 26.78
CA PRO A 54 -16.00 8.39 25.36
C PRO A 54 -16.25 7.14 24.50
N ARG A 55 -16.96 7.32 23.38
CA ARG A 55 -17.37 6.23 22.47
C ARG A 55 -16.18 5.42 21.96
N ASN A 56 -15.07 6.07 21.63
CA ASN A 56 -13.89 5.40 21.05
C ASN A 56 -13.12 4.51 22.04
N LYS A 57 -13.35 4.65 23.35
CA LYS A 57 -12.74 3.78 24.38
C LYS A 57 -13.71 2.72 24.88
N CYS A 58 -15.01 3.02 24.87
CA CYS A 58 -16.06 2.10 25.30
C CYS A 58 -17.31 2.34 24.44
N SER A 59 -17.47 1.53 23.39
CA SER A 59 -18.57 1.67 22.44
C SER A 59 -19.77 0.82 22.89
N LEU A 60 -20.69 1.43 23.64
CA LEU A 60 -21.88 0.73 24.15
C LEU A 60 -22.83 0.29 23.03
N THR A 61 -22.88 1.06 21.93
CA THR A 61 -23.65 0.72 20.73
C THR A 61 -23.10 -0.54 20.06
N GLU A 62 -21.79 -0.61 19.80
CA GLU A 62 -21.20 -1.78 19.13
C GLU A 62 -21.24 -3.03 20.03
N TYR A 63 -21.10 -2.84 21.35
CA TYR A 63 -21.23 -3.92 22.33
C TYR A 63 -22.66 -4.51 22.33
N ALA A 64 -23.69 -3.66 22.25
CA ALA A 64 -25.07 -4.10 22.13
C ALA A 64 -25.37 -4.74 20.76
N ASP A 65 -24.88 -4.15 19.66
CA ASP A 65 -25.03 -4.71 18.30
C ASP A 65 -24.38 -6.10 18.17
N ALA A 66 -23.31 -6.37 18.94
CA ALA A 66 -22.69 -7.69 19.06
C ALA A 66 -23.49 -8.70 19.90
N GLY A 67 -24.69 -8.33 20.35
CA GLY A 67 -25.58 -9.16 21.15
C GLY A 67 -25.13 -9.34 22.60
N LYS A 68 -24.19 -8.51 23.10
CA LYS A 68 -23.71 -8.58 24.49
C LYS A 68 -24.61 -7.82 25.46
N ALA A 69 -25.43 -6.91 24.96
CA ALA A 69 -26.42 -6.15 25.69
C ALA A 69 -27.61 -5.84 24.77
N VAL A 70 -28.72 -5.39 25.33
CA VAL A 70 -29.87 -4.93 24.56
C VAL A 70 -29.97 -3.42 24.69
N MET A 71 -29.87 -2.71 23.57
CA MET A 71 -30.04 -1.26 23.50
C MET A 71 -31.32 -0.95 22.72
N THR A 72 -32.27 -0.29 23.37
CA THR A 72 -33.55 0.09 22.77
C THR A 72 -33.68 1.61 22.77
N PHE A 73 -33.79 2.19 21.57
CA PHE A 73 -33.97 3.63 21.44
C PHE A 73 -35.33 4.07 21.97
N ASP A 74 -35.32 5.14 22.74
CA ASP A 74 -36.54 5.78 23.19
C ASP A 74 -37.00 6.79 22.13
N ALA A 75 -37.96 6.37 21.31
CA ALA A 75 -38.45 7.11 20.15
C ALA A 75 -39.78 7.83 20.38
N ASP A 76 -40.36 7.71 21.58
CA ASP A 76 -41.78 8.03 21.80
C ASP A 76 -42.09 9.54 21.87
N GLU A 77 -41.07 10.42 21.91
CA GLU A 77 -41.27 11.87 22.15
C GLU A 77 -40.58 12.82 21.16
N GLU A 78 -40.10 12.39 19.97
CA GLU A 78 -39.25 13.20 19.06
C GLU A 78 -38.05 13.89 19.77
N SER A 79 -37.72 13.44 20.99
CA SER A 79 -36.75 14.05 21.89
C SER A 79 -35.33 13.53 21.62
N PHE A 80 -35.03 13.38 20.33
CA PHE A 80 -33.74 12.99 19.81
C PHE A 80 -33.35 13.96 18.68
N ASN A 81 -32.05 14.15 18.52
CA ASN A 81 -31.49 14.92 17.42
C ASN A 81 -30.63 13.99 16.60
N SER A 82 -31.11 13.65 15.41
CA SER A 82 -30.34 12.88 14.43
C SER A 82 -30.55 13.42 13.04
N SER A 83 -29.50 13.44 12.23
CA SER A 83 -29.64 13.55 10.79
C SER A 83 -29.65 12.16 10.17
N ARG A 84 -30.64 11.89 9.33
CA ARG A 84 -30.68 10.65 8.56
C ARG A 84 -29.80 10.79 7.32
N VAL A 85 -28.74 10.00 7.26
CA VAL A 85 -27.74 10.01 6.19
C VAL A 85 -27.96 8.81 5.30
N TRP A 86 -28.17 9.07 4.01
CA TRP A 86 -28.16 8.02 3.01
C TRP A 86 -26.72 7.64 2.67
N LYS A 87 -26.40 6.36 2.79
CA LYS A 87 -25.14 5.78 2.34
C LYS A 87 -25.40 4.83 1.18
N SER A 88 -24.59 4.94 0.13
CA SER A 88 -24.66 3.99 -0.97
C SER A 88 -24.14 2.62 -0.53
N VAL A 89 -24.77 1.53 -0.98
CA VAL A 89 -24.23 0.18 -0.76
C VAL A 89 -23.26 -0.16 -1.89
N GLY A 90 -22.05 -0.55 -1.49
CA GLY A 90 -21.06 -1.25 -2.31
C GLY A 90 -20.68 -0.58 -3.63
N ASP A 91 -20.23 -1.42 -4.56
CA ASP A 91 -19.75 -1.01 -5.87
C ASP A 91 -20.88 -0.77 -6.88
N ARG A 92 -20.52 -0.18 -8.03
CA ARG A 92 -21.42 0.30 -9.09
C ARG A 92 -22.58 -0.65 -9.48
N MET A 93 -22.39 -1.97 -9.36
CA MET A 93 -23.41 -2.98 -9.69
C MET A 93 -24.43 -3.16 -8.57
N GLU A 94 -24.00 -3.17 -7.30
CA GLU A 94 -24.88 -3.25 -6.14
C GLU A 94 -25.73 -1.99 -5.99
N LYS A 95 -25.19 -0.81 -6.35
CA LYS A 95 -25.94 0.46 -6.37
C LYS A 95 -27.16 0.46 -7.29
N LYS A 96 -27.20 -0.40 -8.32
CA LYS A 96 -28.36 -0.51 -9.22
C LYS A 96 -29.48 -1.38 -8.63
N LEU A 97 -29.14 -2.29 -7.73
CA LEU A 97 -30.03 -3.29 -7.17
C LEU A 97 -30.48 -2.93 -5.76
N HIS A 98 -29.69 -2.15 -5.03
CA HIS A 98 -29.96 -1.78 -3.65
C HIS A 98 -30.21 -0.27 -3.51
N PRO A 99 -31.30 0.15 -2.84
CA PRO A 99 -31.64 1.57 -2.68
C PRO A 99 -30.71 2.35 -1.73
N GLY A 100 -29.54 1.81 -1.36
CA GLY A 100 -28.69 2.35 -0.29
C GLY A 100 -29.09 1.85 1.11
N LYS A 101 -28.42 2.37 2.13
CA LYS A 101 -28.75 2.21 3.55
C LYS A 101 -28.98 3.60 4.14
N LEU A 102 -29.95 3.72 5.03
CA LEU A 102 -30.10 4.91 5.87
C LEU A 102 -29.38 4.63 7.18
N ASP A 103 -28.40 5.46 7.50
CA ASP A 103 -27.75 5.51 8.82
C ASP A 103 -28.22 6.77 9.53
N ASP A 104 -28.52 6.65 10.82
CA ASP A 104 -28.85 7.80 11.65
C ASP A 104 -27.57 8.33 12.31
N ASP A 105 -27.24 9.58 12.02
CA ASP A 105 -26.14 10.31 12.66
C ASP A 105 -26.68 11.04 13.89
N PHE A 106 -26.62 10.37 15.04
CA PHE A 106 -27.16 10.87 16.31
C PHE A 106 -26.27 11.96 16.91
N ARG A 107 -26.87 13.11 17.17
CA ARG A 107 -26.31 14.19 18.00
C ARG A 107 -26.76 14.14 19.44
N PHE A 108 -27.97 13.66 19.68
CA PHE A 108 -28.53 13.48 21.01
C PHE A 108 -29.57 12.37 20.93
N VAL A 109 -29.38 11.29 21.69
CA VAL A 109 -30.35 10.20 21.76
C VAL A 109 -30.35 9.58 23.15
N ARG A 110 -31.55 9.21 23.62
CA ARG A 110 -31.81 8.48 24.86
C ARG A 110 -32.13 7.02 24.52
N SER A 111 -31.61 6.09 25.28
CA SER A 111 -31.84 4.66 25.08
C SER A 111 -31.93 3.93 26.41
N GLN A 112 -32.81 2.95 26.47
CA GLN A 112 -32.77 1.90 27.49
C GLN A 112 -31.63 0.93 27.13
N TYR A 113 -30.85 0.53 28.13
CA TYR A 113 -29.73 -0.38 27.95
C TYR A 113 -29.78 -1.47 29.01
N ILE A 114 -29.87 -2.73 28.59
CA ILE A 114 -29.99 -3.88 29.48
C ILE A 114 -28.76 -4.77 29.33
N TRP A 115 -28.07 -5.03 30.43
CA TRP A 115 -26.87 -5.87 30.51
C TRP A 115 -26.84 -6.64 31.82
N GLU A 116 -26.67 -7.97 31.76
CA GLU A 116 -26.67 -8.87 32.93
C GLU A 116 -27.84 -8.63 33.91
N ASP A 117 -29.06 -8.58 33.37
CA ASP A 117 -30.32 -8.32 34.10
C ASP A 117 -30.41 -6.95 34.81
N LYS A 118 -29.44 -6.05 34.57
CA LYS A 118 -29.46 -4.66 35.04
C LYS A 118 -29.88 -3.73 33.92
N GLU A 119 -30.67 -2.74 34.31
CA GLU A 119 -31.15 -1.69 33.42
C GLU A 119 -30.39 -0.38 33.65
N PHE A 120 -30.02 0.26 32.55
CA PHE A 120 -29.33 1.53 32.52
C PHE A 120 -30.05 2.47 31.54
N LEU A 121 -30.00 3.76 31.85
CA LEU A 121 -30.45 4.80 30.93
C LEU A 121 -29.21 5.41 30.27
N VAL A 122 -29.08 5.28 28.96
CA VAL A 122 -27.91 5.73 28.21
C VAL A 122 -28.27 6.90 27.32
N TYR A 123 -27.53 7.99 27.46
CA TYR A 123 -27.56 9.11 26.52
C TYR A 123 -26.32 9.09 25.66
N TYR A 124 -26.49 9.18 24.35
CA TYR A 124 -25.40 9.39 23.41
C TYR A 124 -25.46 10.82 22.87
N ILE A 125 -24.41 11.59 23.10
CA ILE A 125 -24.34 13.01 22.74
C ILE A 125 -23.07 13.28 21.94
N THR A 126 -23.25 13.99 20.83
CA THR A 126 -22.19 14.40 19.92
C THR A 126 -22.11 15.92 19.82
N TRP A 127 -20.93 16.51 20.01
CA TRP A 127 -20.69 17.93 19.79
C TRP A 127 -19.31 18.17 19.17
N ARG A 128 -19.07 19.38 18.65
CA ARG A 128 -17.74 19.79 18.19
C ARG A 128 -17.03 20.58 19.28
N ASN A 129 -15.79 20.20 19.59
CA ASN A 129 -14.96 20.97 20.49
C ASN A 129 -14.36 22.20 19.79
N PRO A 130 -13.72 23.13 20.52
CA PRO A 130 -13.12 24.34 19.94
C PRO A 130 -12.08 24.13 18.84
N PHE A 131 -11.58 22.91 18.67
CA PHE A 131 -10.60 22.51 17.67
C PHE A 131 -11.23 21.76 16.49
N GLU A 132 -12.56 21.86 16.31
CA GLU A 132 -13.35 21.16 15.27
C GLU A 132 -13.35 19.63 15.38
N ASN A 133 -12.77 19.05 16.44
CA ASN A 133 -12.86 17.62 16.67
C ASN A 133 -14.27 17.28 17.18
N LEU A 134 -14.80 16.16 16.68
CA LEU A 134 -16.09 15.64 17.08
C LEU A 134 -15.93 14.84 18.37
N GLU A 135 -16.52 15.31 19.46
CA GLU A 135 -16.61 14.60 20.73
C GLU A 135 -17.89 13.75 20.74
N GLN A 136 -17.75 12.46 21.03
CA GLN A 136 -18.83 11.48 21.07
C GLN A 136 -18.80 10.80 22.44
N ILE A 137 -19.75 11.15 23.31
CA ILE A 137 -19.76 10.68 24.70
C ILE A 137 -21.07 9.96 25.01
N PHE A 138 -20.96 8.85 25.74
CA PHE A 138 -22.08 8.22 26.42
C PHE A 138 -22.17 8.71 27.86
N TYR A 139 -23.38 9.06 28.30
CA TYR A 139 -23.72 9.26 29.71
C TYR A 139 -24.61 8.10 30.14
N VAL A 140 -24.09 7.27 31.04
CA VAL A 140 -24.74 6.08 31.56
C VAL A 140 -25.30 6.39 32.93
N LEU A 141 -26.61 6.24 33.09
CA LEU A 141 -27.33 6.51 34.32
C LEU A 141 -27.84 5.21 34.94
N HIS A 142 -27.67 5.09 36.26
CA HIS A 142 -28.17 3.95 37.04
C HIS A 142 -28.67 4.43 38.42
N PRO A 143 -29.76 3.87 38.99
CA PRO A 143 -30.25 4.28 40.30
C PRO A 143 -29.20 4.17 41.41
N LYS A 144 -29.14 5.17 42.29
CA LYS A 144 -28.25 5.19 43.46
C LYS A 144 -28.84 4.36 44.58
N ASN A 145 -28.04 3.42 45.09
CA ASN A 145 -28.32 2.67 46.30
C ASN A 145 -27.08 2.73 47.22
N GLU A 146 -27.27 2.60 48.54
CA GLU A 146 -26.13 2.61 49.49
C GLU A 146 -25.12 1.48 49.21
N SER A 147 -25.56 0.40 48.56
CA SER A 147 -24.73 -0.75 48.23
C SER A 147 -23.94 -0.63 46.93
N ASN A 148 -24.30 0.29 46.03
CA ASN A 148 -23.67 0.39 44.70
C ASN A 148 -22.82 1.64 44.49
N ILE A 149 -22.74 2.54 45.48
CA ILE A 149 -21.88 3.72 45.44
C ILE A 149 -20.63 3.51 46.31
N VAL A 150 -19.46 3.45 45.67
CA VAL A 150 -18.15 3.32 46.32
C VAL A 150 -17.24 4.44 45.81
N ASP A 151 -16.63 5.21 46.71
CA ASP A 151 -15.77 6.35 46.38
C ASP A 151 -16.39 7.38 45.41
N GLY A 152 -17.72 7.50 45.42
CA GLY A 152 -18.46 8.41 44.53
C GLY A 152 -18.71 7.86 43.12
N HIS A 153 -18.36 6.61 42.86
CA HIS A 153 -18.58 5.88 41.61
C HIS A 153 -19.64 4.78 41.79
N CYS A 154 -20.34 4.44 40.72
CA CYS A 154 -21.35 3.38 40.75
C CYS A 154 -20.74 2.07 40.26
N THR A 155 -20.71 1.06 41.12
CA THR A 155 -20.09 -0.24 40.82
C THR A 155 -20.76 -0.97 39.66
N ASP A 156 -22.07 -0.74 39.48
CA ASP A 156 -22.85 -1.35 38.40
C ASP A 156 -22.51 -0.75 37.03
N THR A 157 -22.36 0.57 36.96
CA THR A 157 -21.93 1.23 35.72
C THR A 157 -20.47 0.94 35.42
N ASP A 158 -19.60 0.90 36.44
CA ASP A 158 -18.19 0.53 36.26
C ASP A 158 -18.04 -0.89 35.71
N ALA A 159 -18.83 -1.86 36.20
CA ALA A 159 -18.81 -3.23 35.69
C ALA A 159 -19.19 -3.29 34.20
N LEU A 160 -20.24 -2.57 33.80
CA LEU A 160 -20.64 -2.45 32.39
C LEU A 160 -19.52 -1.83 31.55
N LEU A 161 -18.94 -0.71 32.00
CA LEU A 161 -17.89 -0.01 31.26
C LEU A 161 -16.60 -0.83 31.14
N LEU A 162 -16.25 -1.61 32.17
CA LEU A 162 -15.11 -2.51 32.12
C LEU A 162 -15.36 -3.66 31.11
N ALA A 163 -16.56 -4.23 31.10
CA ALA A 163 -16.93 -5.29 30.16
C ALA A 163 -16.96 -4.77 28.70
N ALA A 164 -17.66 -3.67 28.46
CA ALA A 164 -17.78 -3.06 27.13
C ALA A 164 -16.46 -2.42 26.66
N GLY A 165 -15.69 -1.81 27.56
CA GLY A 165 -14.37 -1.25 27.28
C GLY A 165 -13.35 -2.32 26.92
N LYS A 166 -13.30 -3.43 27.66
CA LYS A 166 -12.48 -4.59 27.32
C LYS A 166 -12.84 -5.11 25.93
N TRP A 167 -14.12 -5.34 25.67
CA TRP A 167 -14.58 -5.80 24.36
C TRP A 167 -14.24 -4.80 23.25
N THR A 168 -14.41 -3.50 23.48
CA THR A 168 -14.06 -2.43 22.52
C THR A 168 -12.56 -2.38 22.25
N SER A 169 -11.71 -2.79 23.19
CA SER A 169 -10.25 -2.85 22.97
C SER A 169 -9.82 -4.02 22.09
N GLU A 170 -10.59 -5.10 22.07
CA GLU A 170 -10.33 -6.31 21.26
C GLU A 170 -10.73 -6.07 19.79
N LEU A 171 -10.10 -6.80 18.87
CA LEU A 171 -10.45 -6.78 17.44
C LEU A 171 -11.49 -7.86 17.14
N HIS A 172 -12.57 -7.50 16.46
CA HIS A 172 -13.66 -8.41 16.11
C HIS A 172 -13.73 -8.56 14.59
N GLU A 173 -12.86 -9.40 14.02
CA GLU A 173 -12.74 -9.57 12.56
C GLU A 173 -12.40 -8.24 11.86
N GLU A 174 -11.35 -7.59 12.38
CA GLU A 174 -10.97 -6.23 12.03
C GLU A 174 -9.44 -6.11 11.97
N ILE A 175 -8.96 -5.15 11.19
CA ILE A 175 -7.55 -4.78 11.12
C ILE A 175 -7.44 -3.31 11.53
N TRP A 176 -6.49 -3.00 12.42
CA TRP A 176 -6.16 -1.61 12.73
C TRP A 176 -5.56 -0.93 11.50
N VAL A 177 -6.16 0.18 11.07
CA VAL A 177 -5.68 1.01 9.97
C VAL A 177 -5.41 2.42 10.49
N PHE A 178 -4.20 2.91 10.28
CA PHE A 178 -3.85 4.30 10.59
C PHE A 178 -3.92 5.15 9.32
N ASP A 179 -4.78 6.17 9.36
CA ASP A 179 -4.97 7.12 8.27
C ASP A 179 -5.43 8.47 8.84
N ASN A 180 -5.06 9.58 8.20
CA ASN A 180 -5.37 10.96 8.64
C ASN A 180 -5.16 11.20 10.16
N SER A 181 -4.04 10.71 10.70
CA SER A 181 -3.65 10.86 12.11
C SER A 181 -4.54 10.15 13.16
N TYR A 182 -5.41 9.21 12.76
CA TYR A 182 -6.16 8.38 13.69
C TYR A 182 -6.12 6.89 13.34
N TRP A 183 -6.33 6.07 14.37
CA TRP A 183 -6.53 4.63 14.23
C TRP A 183 -8.01 4.34 14.05
N ASP A 184 -8.33 3.51 13.07
CA ASP A 184 -9.67 2.96 12.84
C ASP A 184 -9.62 1.44 12.66
N LYS A 185 -10.72 0.75 12.94
CA LYS A 185 -10.85 -0.70 12.78
C LYS A 185 -11.53 -1.03 11.47
N SER A 186 -10.78 -1.52 10.49
CA SER A 186 -11.29 -1.80 9.16
C SER A 186 -11.74 -3.25 8.99
N LYS A 187 -13.07 -3.47 8.97
CA LYS A 187 -13.69 -4.75 8.53
C LYS A 187 -13.50 -5.00 7.04
N GLU A 188 -13.42 -3.95 6.23
CA GLU A 188 -13.22 -4.04 4.79
C GLU A 188 -11.84 -4.60 4.46
N LEU A 189 -10.79 -4.07 5.10
CA LEU A 189 -9.44 -4.60 4.95
C LEU A 189 -9.37 -6.03 5.49
N TRP A 190 -10.04 -6.32 6.61
CA TRP A 190 -10.12 -7.68 7.14
C TRP A 190 -10.69 -8.65 6.11
N LYS A 191 -11.85 -8.35 5.51
CA LYS A 191 -12.44 -9.19 4.45
C LYS A 191 -11.53 -9.37 3.23
N ALA A 192 -10.75 -8.34 2.88
CA ALA A 192 -9.83 -8.40 1.76
C ALA A 192 -8.56 -9.22 2.06
N VAL A 193 -8.19 -9.37 3.33
CA VAL A 193 -7.05 -10.16 3.80
C VAL A 193 -7.49 -11.60 4.10
N ASN A 194 -8.65 -11.76 4.73
CA ASN A 194 -9.22 -13.04 5.11
C ASN A 194 -9.44 -13.92 3.89
N GLY A 195 -8.94 -15.16 3.94
CA GLY A 195 -8.94 -16.08 2.80
C GLY A 195 -7.74 -15.94 1.86
N SER A 196 -6.83 -14.99 2.08
CA SER A 196 -5.54 -14.98 1.38
C SER A 196 -4.70 -16.17 1.88
N SER A 197 -4.27 -17.05 0.97
CA SER A 197 -3.40 -18.18 1.27
C SER A 197 -2.00 -17.95 0.70
N TRP A 198 -0.99 -18.47 1.41
CA TRP A 198 0.35 -18.57 0.84
C TRP A 198 0.38 -19.43 -0.42
N GLU A 199 -0.55 -20.37 -0.60
CA GLU A 199 -0.64 -21.20 -1.82
C GLU A 199 -0.92 -20.37 -3.08
N ASP A 200 -1.65 -19.26 -2.95
CA ASP A 200 -1.95 -18.33 -4.05
C ASP A 200 -0.80 -17.37 -4.37
N VAL A 201 0.24 -17.35 -3.51
CA VAL A 201 1.40 -16.47 -3.68
C VAL A 201 2.53 -17.22 -4.39
N ILE A 202 2.73 -16.86 -5.65
CA ILE A 202 3.81 -17.39 -6.50
C ILE A 202 5.06 -16.55 -6.28
N LEU A 203 6.09 -17.18 -5.73
CA LEU A 203 7.42 -16.62 -5.44
C LEU A 203 8.44 -17.76 -5.47
N ASP A 204 9.71 -17.39 -5.57
CA ASP A 204 10.83 -18.29 -5.34
C ASP A 204 10.60 -19.14 -4.06
N PRO A 205 10.62 -20.48 -4.17
CA PRO A 205 10.25 -21.35 -3.06
C PRO A 205 11.12 -21.18 -1.81
N GLU A 206 12.41 -20.93 -1.99
CA GLU A 206 13.36 -20.72 -0.88
C GLU A 206 13.08 -19.39 -0.18
N MET A 207 12.92 -18.31 -0.95
CA MET A 207 12.56 -16.98 -0.46
C MET A 207 11.23 -17.00 0.31
N LYS A 208 10.21 -17.64 -0.25
CA LYS A 208 8.88 -17.79 0.36
C LYS A 208 8.97 -18.53 1.69
N LYS A 209 9.68 -19.66 1.72
CA LYS A 209 9.89 -20.45 2.93
C LYS A 209 10.59 -19.63 4.01
N ASN A 210 11.71 -18.99 3.67
CA ASN A 210 12.49 -18.18 4.62
C ASN A 210 11.67 -17.02 5.20
N LEU A 211 10.85 -16.35 4.37
CA LEU A 211 9.99 -15.26 4.82
C LEU A 211 8.92 -15.75 5.81
N ILE A 212 8.29 -16.90 5.54
CA ILE A 212 7.31 -17.50 6.45
C ILE A 212 7.98 -17.88 7.78
N GLU A 213 9.13 -18.55 7.72
CA GLU A 213 9.88 -19.00 8.91
C GLU A 213 10.39 -17.82 9.75
N ASP A 214 10.89 -16.74 9.14
CA ASP A 214 11.35 -15.56 9.86
C ASP A 214 10.19 -14.87 10.62
N VAL A 215 9.00 -14.80 10.02
CA VAL A 215 7.82 -14.14 10.63
C VAL A 215 7.17 -15.05 11.68
N GLN A 216 6.82 -16.29 11.33
CA GLN A 216 6.18 -17.21 12.27
C GLN A 216 7.13 -17.57 13.41
N GLY A 217 8.39 -17.86 13.09
CA GLY A 217 9.43 -18.16 14.07
C GLY A 217 9.72 -16.99 15.00
N PHE A 218 9.53 -15.74 14.59
CA PHE A 218 9.64 -14.59 15.51
C PHE A 218 8.60 -14.68 16.65
N PHE A 219 7.35 -15.02 16.34
CA PHE A 219 6.28 -15.13 17.32
C PHE A 219 6.38 -16.42 18.15
N ASP A 220 6.74 -17.54 17.51
CA ASP A 220 6.86 -18.84 18.19
C ASP A 220 8.00 -18.88 19.23
N ASN A 221 9.04 -18.06 19.04
CA ASN A 221 10.26 -18.11 19.84
C ASN A 221 10.36 -17.04 20.94
N GLN A 222 9.25 -16.42 21.37
CA GLN A 222 9.23 -15.39 22.43
C GLN A 222 10.09 -15.78 23.66
N ASN A 223 9.95 -17.01 24.14
CA ASN A 223 10.69 -17.50 25.31
C ASN A 223 12.20 -17.52 25.10
N LEU A 224 12.68 -17.84 23.89
CA LEU A 224 14.11 -17.82 23.56
C LEU A 224 14.67 -16.40 23.63
N TYR A 225 13.94 -15.40 23.12
CA TYR A 225 14.35 -14.00 23.24
C TYR A 225 14.52 -13.58 24.70
N SER A 226 13.57 -13.98 25.55
CA SER A 226 13.62 -13.71 26.99
C SER A 226 14.80 -14.42 27.67
N GLU A 227 15.02 -15.70 27.38
CA GLU A 227 16.11 -16.50 27.96
C GLU A 227 17.50 -15.94 27.64
N PHE A 228 17.71 -15.49 26.40
CA PHE A 228 18.98 -14.92 25.96
C PHE A 228 19.10 -13.41 26.23
N ALA A 229 18.12 -12.78 26.90
CA ALA A 229 18.05 -11.34 27.14
C ALA A 229 18.22 -10.49 25.86
N VAL A 230 17.67 -10.99 24.74
CA VAL A 230 17.67 -10.30 23.44
C VAL A 230 16.35 -9.54 23.30
N PRO A 231 16.35 -8.27 22.87
CA PRO A 231 15.12 -7.53 22.61
C PRO A 231 14.21 -8.28 21.64
N TRP A 232 12.96 -8.51 22.02
CA TRP A 232 12.01 -9.26 21.20
C TRP A 232 11.36 -8.34 20.17
N LYS A 233 12.18 -7.81 19.25
CA LYS A 233 11.75 -6.96 18.15
C LYS A 233 12.48 -7.35 16.87
N ARG A 234 11.83 -7.18 15.72
CA ARG A 234 12.39 -7.56 14.42
C ARG A 234 11.85 -6.63 13.33
N GLY A 235 12.66 -6.34 12.33
CA GLY A 235 12.21 -5.57 11.17
C GLY A 235 12.58 -6.24 9.84
N ILE A 236 11.62 -6.33 8.95
CA ILE A 236 11.76 -6.92 7.62
C ILE A 236 11.46 -5.85 6.56
N ILE A 237 12.32 -5.73 5.54
CA ILE A 237 12.03 -4.93 4.35
C ILE A 237 11.75 -5.85 3.15
N LEU A 238 10.60 -5.65 2.53
CA LEU A 238 10.25 -6.21 1.22
C LEU A 238 10.57 -5.16 0.15
N HIS A 239 11.58 -5.39 -0.68
CA HIS A 239 11.98 -4.42 -1.71
C HIS A 239 12.10 -5.04 -3.09
N GLY A 240 12.04 -4.21 -4.12
CA GLY A 240 12.27 -4.62 -5.50
C GLY A 240 11.25 -4.04 -6.47
N VAL A 241 11.24 -4.57 -7.69
CA VAL A 241 10.42 -4.05 -8.79
C VAL A 241 8.91 -4.07 -8.46
N PRO A 242 8.16 -3.02 -8.85
CA PRO A 242 6.72 -2.96 -8.61
C PRO A 242 5.97 -4.09 -9.34
N GLY A 243 4.86 -4.54 -8.77
CA GLY A 243 4.01 -5.56 -9.40
C GLY A 243 4.47 -7.01 -9.28
N ASN A 244 5.43 -7.33 -8.39
CA ASN A 244 5.95 -8.70 -8.19
C ASN A 244 5.56 -9.32 -6.84
N GLY A 245 4.40 -8.95 -6.28
CA GLY A 245 3.82 -9.70 -5.15
C GLY A 245 4.17 -9.22 -3.74
N LYS A 246 4.83 -8.06 -3.55
CA LYS A 246 5.10 -7.49 -2.21
C LYS A 246 3.83 -7.34 -1.35
N THR A 247 2.84 -6.59 -1.82
CA THR A 247 1.56 -6.37 -1.13
C THR A 247 0.77 -7.67 -0.95
N VAL A 248 0.78 -8.58 -1.93
CA VAL A 248 0.08 -9.87 -1.81
C VAL A 248 0.73 -10.75 -0.72
N SER A 249 2.06 -10.72 -0.61
CA SER A 249 2.79 -11.42 0.45
C SER A 249 2.45 -10.86 1.83
N ILE A 250 2.32 -9.52 1.96
CA ILE A 250 1.87 -8.89 3.21
C ILE A 250 0.47 -9.38 3.58
N LYS A 251 -0.47 -9.42 2.63
CA LYS A 251 -1.82 -9.94 2.89
C LYS A 251 -1.80 -11.42 3.34
N ALA A 252 -1.01 -12.26 2.68
CA ALA A 252 -0.85 -13.66 3.07
C ALA A 252 -0.23 -13.80 4.47
N LEU A 253 0.75 -12.96 4.82
CA LEU A 253 1.35 -12.89 6.16
C LEU A 253 0.30 -12.53 7.21
N MET A 254 -0.45 -11.44 7.00
CA MET A 254 -1.53 -11.02 7.90
C MET A 254 -2.51 -12.17 8.12
N SER A 255 -3.08 -12.72 7.03
CA SER A 255 -4.01 -13.87 7.08
C SER A 255 -3.42 -15.06 7.86
N SER A 256 -2.15 -15.40 7.62
CA SER A 256 -1.49 -16.50 8.33
C SER A 256 -1.30 -16.24 9.82
N LEU A 257 -1.13 -14.98 10.24
CA LEU A 257 -0.98 -14.61 11.65
C LEU A 257 -2.31 -14.61 12.40
N TYR A 258 -3.40 -14.23 11.72
CA TYR A 258 -4.74 -14.29 12.30
C TYR A 258 -5.32 -15.70 12.40
N THR A 259 -4.80 -16.66 11.64
CA THR A 259 -5.24 -18.08 11.71
C THR A 259 -4.50 -18.87 12.79
N ARG A 260 -3.51 -18.27 13.46
CA ARG A 260 -2.79 -18.89 14.59
C ARG A 260 -3.68 -18.96 15.83
N ALA A 261 -3.33 -19.84 16.76
CA ALA A 261 -4.08 -19.99 18.01
C ALA A 261 -4.02 -18.75 18.93
N ASP A 262 -2.95 -17.97 18.85
CA ASP A 262 -2.72 -16.74 19.62
C ASP A 262 -3.28 -15.48 18.94
N ASN A 263 -3.83 -15.59 17.72
CA ASN A 263 -4.46 -14.49 16.96
C ASN A 263 -3.65 -13.19 16.96
N ILE A 264 -2.50 -13.19 16.30
CA ILE A 264 -1.60 -12.02 16.30
C ILE A 264 -2.20 -10.88 15.45
N PRO A 265 -2.53 -9.71 16.04
CA PRO A 265 -3.11 -8.60 15.33
C PRO A 265 -2.12 -7.95 14.36
N SER A 266 -2.65 -7.45 13.25
CA SER A 266 -1.92 -6.64 12.27
C SER A 266 -2.36 -5.19 12.33
N LEU A 267 -1.39 -4.27 12.30
CA LEU A 267 -1.57 -2.82 12.27
C LEU A 267 -1.04 -2.30 10.93
N TYR A 268 -1.90 -1.69 10.13
CA TYR A 268 -1.59 -1.23 8.78
C TYR A 268 -1.55 0.30 8.72
N VAL A 269 -0.40 0.85 8.32
CA VAL A 269 -0.22 2.31 8.21
C VAL A 269 -0.35 2.76 6.76
N LYS A 270 -1.31 3.63 6.47
CA LYS A 270 -1.51 4.22 5.13
C LYS A 270 -0.73 5.51 4.92
N SER A 271 -0.71 6.38 5.93
CA SER A 271 -0.16 7.74 5.85
C SER A 271 0.25 8.23 7.23
N PHE A 272 1.33 9.01 7.31
CA PHE A 272 1.66 9.80 8.51
C PHE A 272 1.00 11.18 8.52
N SER A 273 0.55 11.66 7.35
CA SER A 273 0.12 13.02 7.15
C SER A 273 -1.37 13.22 7.43
N ASP A 274 -1.67 14.36 8.06
CA ASP A 274 -2.99 14.98 8.15
C ASP A 274 -2.80 16.50 8.03
N ARG A 275 -3.86 17.23 7.66
CA ARG A 275 -3.84 18.70 7.54
C ARG A 275 -3.73 19.40 8.90
N CYS A 276 -4.06 18.71 9.99
CA CYS A 276 -4.26 19.32 11.31
C CYS A 276 -3.19 18.92 12.34
N ASN A 277 -2.62 17.71 12.24
CA ASN A 277 -1.59 17.23 13.15
C ASN A 277 -0.25 17.06 12.43
N GLY A 278 0.86 17.38 13.10
CA GLY A 278 2.18 17.15 12.54
C GLY A 278 2.51 15.65 12.44
N GLU A 279 3.23 15.24 11.40
CA GLU A 279 3.60 13.83 11.15
C GLU A 279 4.37 13.18 12.31
N GLN A 280 5.12 13.96 13.10
CA GLN A 280 5.78 13.48 14.33
C GLN A 280 4.76 12.96 15.35
N TYR A 281 3.63 13.66 15.53
CA TYR A 281 2.57 13.19 16.42
C TYR A 281 1.99 11.86 15.91
N SER A 282 1.76 11.74 14.60
CA SER A 282 1.27 10.52 13.98
C SER A 282 2.20 9.32 14.23
N ILE A 283 3.50 9.50 14.02
CA ILE A 283 4.49 8.43 14.27
C ILE A 283 4.42 7.98 15.73
N LYS A 284 4.33 8.91 16.68
CA LYS A 284 4.19 8.57 18.10
C LYS A 284 2.94 7.74 18.38
N GLN A 285 1.80 8.16 17.84
CA GLN A 285 0.53 7.43 18.02
C GLN A 285 0.56 6.05 17.37
N ILE A 286 1.26 5.90 16.25
CA ILE A 286 1.42 4.60 15.58
C ILE A 286 2.14 3.61 16.50
N PHE A 287 3.31 4.01 17.01
CA PHE A 287 4.10 3.14 17.89
C PHE A 287 3.45 2.93 19.26
N ALA A 288 2.75 3.93 19.81
CA ALA A 288 1.98 3.77 21.04
C ALA A 288 0.89 2.69 20.90
N GLN A 289 0.17 2.68 19.77
CA GLN A 289 -0.82 1.64 19.50
C GLN A 289 -0.16 0.28 19.24
N ALA A 290 0.97 0.23 18.54
CA ALA A 290 1.70 -1.02 18.32
C ALA A 290 2.18 -1.64 19.65
N ARG A 291 2.70 -0.83 20.58
CA ARG A 291 3.06 -1.28 21.94
C ARG A 291 1.86 -1.78 22.73
N ALA A 292 0.71 -1.11 22.62
CA ALA A 292 -0.53 -1.54 23.27
C ALA A 292 -1.11 -2.83 22.69
N SER A 293 -0.87 -3.09 21.40
CA SER A 293 -1.33 -4.28 20.68
C SER A 293 -0.31 -5.43 20.65
N ALA A 294 0.86 -5.28 21.29
CA ALA A 294 1.91 -6.29 21.26
C ALA A 294 1.47 -7.59 21.97
N PRO A 295 1.79 -8.78 21.42
CA PRO A 295 2.56 -9.02 20.20
C PRO A 295 1.78 -8.71 18.92
N CYS A 296 2.40 -8.01 17.97
CA CYS A 296 1.71 -7.60 16.74
C CYS A 296 2.63 -7.50 15.51
N LEU A 297 2.00 -7.51 14.34
CA LEU A 297 2.63 -7.18 13.06
C LEU A 297 2.32 -5.72 12.68
N LEU A 298 3.34 -4.86 12.60
CA LEU A 298 3.22 -3.46 12.19
C LEU A 298 3.70 -3.27 10.74
N ILE A 299 2.82 -2.78 9.87
CA ILE A 299 3.02 -2.74 8.41
C ILE A 299 3.11 -1.29 7.95
N PHE A 300 4.19 -0.99 7.22
CA PHE A 300 4.40 0.26 6.49
C PHE A 300 4.52 -0.05 5.00
N GLU A 301 3.52 0.31 4.20
CA GLU A 301 3.63 0.21 2.74
C GLU A 301 4.25 1.47 2.13
N ASP A 302 5.07 1.29 1.09
CA ASP A 302 5.76 2.36 0.37
C ASP A 302 6.54 3.29 1.31
N LEU A 303 7.43 2.70 2.12
CA LEU A 303 8.21 3.37 3.16
C LEU A 303 9.02 4.56 2.62
N ASP A 304 9.45 4.51 1.36
CA ASP A 304 10.16 5.60 0.66
C ASP A 304 9.28 6.81 0.37
N SER A 305 7.95 6.61 0.33
CA SER A 305 6.97 7.70 0.24
C SER A 305 6.51 8.18 1.63
N LEU A 306 6.50 7.29 2.63
CA LEU A 306 6.07 7.62 3.98
C LEU A 306 7.11 8.41 4.78
N VAL A 307 8.39 8.05 4.69
CA VAL A 307 9.43 8.65 5.55
C VAL A 307 10.22 9.73 4.79
N GLY A 308 9.81 10.98 4.97
CA GLY A 308 10.54 12.16 4.49
C GLY A 308 11.82 12.45 5.27
N ASP A 309 12.68 13.30 4.70
CA ASP A 309 13.95 13.70 5.30
C ASP A 309 13.80 14.41 6.66
N ASP A 310 12.68 15.13 6.83
CA ASP A 310 12.32 15.98 7.95
C ASP A 310 11.77 15.19 9.16
N ILE A 311 11.10 14.06 8.92
CA ILE A 311 10.54 13.20 9.98
C ILE A 311 11.38 11.95 10.27
N ARG A 312 12.38 11.67 9.44
CA ARG A 312 13.25 10.49 9.55
C ARG A 312 13.84 10.27 10.94
N SER A 313 14.39 11.32 11.56
CA SER A 313 15.02 11.20 12.88
C SER A 313 14.01 10.76 13.94
N TYR A 314 12.79 11.29 13.85
CA TYR A 314 11.68 10.94 14.73
C TYR A 314 11.25 9.49 14.53
N PHE A 315 11.04 9.08 13.28
CA PHE A 315 10.72 7.68 12.93
C PHE A 315 11.77 6.70 13.45
N LEU A 316 13.05 7.00 13.25
CA LEU A 316 14.16 6.15 13.70
C LEU A 316 14.25 6.04 15.23
N ASN A 317 13.93 7.10 15.96
CA ASN A 317 13.90 7.06 17.43
C ASN A 317 12.82 6.11 17.94
N GLU A 318 11.64 6.11 17.31
CA GLU A 318 10.55 5.20 17.66
C GLU A 318 10.85 3.74 17.26
N VAL A 319 11.49 3.51 16.10
CA VAL A 319 11.96 2.18 15.67
C VAL A 319 13.04 1.61 16.59
N ASP A 320 14.00 2.45 17.00
CA ASP A 320 15.05 2.04 17.93
C ASP A 320 14.48 1.69 19.31
N GLY A 321 13.39 2.36 19.70
CA GLY A 321 12.65 2.07 20.92
C GLY A 321 13.41 2.52 22.17
N LEU A 322 13.48 3.84 22.40
CA LEU A 322 13.81 4.34 23.74
C LEU A 322 12.78 3.85 24.79
N GLU A 323 11.55 3.59 24.33
CA GLU A 323 10.51 2.83 25.01
C GLU A 323 10.55 1.35 24.53
N SER A 324 10.15 0.38 25.37
CA SER A 324 10.20 -1.04 24.96
C SER A 324 9.26 -1.31 23.77
N ASN A 325 9.84 -1.83 22.68
CA ASN A 325 9.15 -2.30 21.47
C ASN A 325 9.06 -3.85 21.47
N ASP A 326 9.05 -4.49 22.65
CA ASP A 326 8.97 -5.94 22.75
C ASP A 326 7.67 -6.48 22.16
N GLY A 327 7.75 -7.56 21.38
CA GLY A 327 6.63 -8.20 20.69
C GLY A 327 6.25 -7.56 19.35
N ILE A 328 6.96 -6.52 18.90
CA ILE A 328 6.65 -5.84 17.64
C ILE A 328 7.53 -6.37 16.50
N LEU A 329 6.87 -6.96 15.49
CA LEU A 329 7.48 -7.28 14.20
C LEU A 329 7.08 -6.19 13.20
N MET A 330 8.05 -5.48 12.62
CA MET A 330 7.81 -4.46 11.61
C MET A 330 8.05 -5.01 10.20
N ILE A 331 7.14 -4.73 9.28
CA ILE A 331 7.32 -4.98 7.85
C ILE A 331 7.20 -3.67 7.08
N GLY A 332 8.26 -3.32 6.34
CA GLY A 332 8.27 -2.20 5.41
C GLY A 332 8.28 -2.69 3.96
N SER A 333 7.43 -2.17 3.09
CA SER A 333 7.58 -2.36 1.64
C SER A 333 8.19 -1.14 0.97
N THR A 334 8.98 -1.33 -0.09
CA THR A 334 9.50 -0.23 -0.91
C THR A 334 9.76 -0.69 -2.34
N ASN A 335 9.65 0.22 -3.30
CA ASN A 335 10.10 -0.04 -4.68
C ASN A 335 11.58 0.37 -4.87
N HIS A 336 12.10 1.27 -4.03
CA HIS A 336 13.41 1.88 -4.19
C HIS A 336 14.22 1.82 -2.90
N LEU A 337 14.88 0.69 -2.64
CA LEU A 337 15.72 0.50 -1.46
C LEU A 337 16.87 1.52 -1.38
N ASP A 338 17.34 2.02 -2.52
CA ASP A 338 18.37 3.04 -2.66
C ASP A 338 17.91 4.45 -2.24
N ARG A 339 16.60 4.72 -2.33
CA ARG A 339 16.01 5.98 -1.83
C ARG A 339 15.78 5.96 -0.32
N LEU A 340 15.71 4.78 0.29
CA LEU A 340 15.62 4.67 1.73
C LEU A 340 16.92 5.09 2.40
N ASP A 341 16.78 5.85 3.48
CA ASP A 341 17.90 6.30 4.28
C ASP A 341 18.81 5.13 4.69
N PRO A 342 20.16 5.26 4.57
CA PRO A 342 21.10 4.22 4.98
C PRO A 342 20.93 3.76 6.43
N ALA A 343 20.44 4.61 7.32
CA ALA A 343 20.17 4.28 8.70
C ALA A 343 18.92 3.40 8.87
N ILE A 344 17.96 3.45 7.95
CA ILE A 344 16.82 2.51 7.88
C ILE A 344 17.28 1.22 7.20
N SER A 345 17.95 1.34 6.05
CA SER A 345 18.24 0.19 5.20
C SER A 345 19.49 -0.59 5.60
N LYS A 346 20.56 0.04 6.11
CA LYS A 346 21.86 -0.64 6.34
C LYS A 346 22.17 -0.91 7.80
N ARG A 347 21.49 -0.26 8.75
CA ARG A 347 21.80 -0.40 10.17
C ARG A 347 21.14 -1.65 10.77
N PRO A 348 21.91 -2.59 11.34
CA PRO A 348 21.35 -3.74 12.06
C PRO A 348 20.45 -3.31 13.23
N SER A 349 19.53 -4.18 13.65
CA SER A 349 18.57 -3.98 14.76
C SER A 349 17.34 -3.10 14.47
N ARG A 350 17.23 -2.51 13.27
CA ARG A 350 16.04 -1.80 12.80
C ARG A 350 15.26 -2.67 11.82
N PHE A 351 15.71 -2.70 10.57
CA PHE A 351 15.27 -3.63 9.55
C PHE A 351 16.42 -4.57 9.20
N ASP A 352 16.55 -5.63 9.99
CA ASP A 352 17.66 -6.57 9.94
C ASP A 352 17.51 -7.65 8.86
N ARG A 353 16.30 -7.89 8.36
CA ARG A 353 16.01 -8.82 7.26
C ARG A 353 15.54 -8.09 6.01
N LYS A 354 15.96 -8.58 4.84
CA LYS A 354 15.60 -8.02 3.54
C LYS A 354 15.27 -9.10 2.55
N TYR A 355 14.16 -8.90 1.86
CA TYR A 355 13.61 -9.81 0.87
C TYR A 355 13.50 -9.07 -0.46
N HIS A 356 14.28 -9.51 -1.44
CA HIS A 356 14.35 -8.87 -2.75
C HIS A 356 13.39 -9.55 -3.74
N PHE A 357 12.28 -8.88 -4.02
CA PHE A 357 11.29 -9.27 -5.03
C PHE A 357 11.78 -8.85 -6.41
N LYS A 358 12.38 -9.81 -7.12
CA LYS A 358 12.88 -9.62 -8.48
C LYS A 358 11.77 -9.79 -9.51
N LEU A 359 12.10 -9.58 -10.78
CA LEU A 359 11.26 -10.07 -11.88
C LEU A 359 11.20 -11.60 -11.82
N PRO A 360 10.03 -12.19 -12.13
CA PRO A 360 9.85 -13.63 -12.04
C PRO A 360 10.71 -14.34 -13.09
N GLY A 361 11.36 -15.42 -12.67
CA GLY A 361 12.05 -16.37 -13.54
C GLY A 361 11.08 -17.19 -14.41
N GLU A 362 11.62 -18.04 -15.28
CA GLU A 362 10.80 -18.86 -16.18
C GLU A 362 9.85 -19.78 -15.41
N ASP A 363 10.34 -20.46 -14.36
CA ASP A 363 9.53 -21.36 -13.52
C ASP A 363 8.39 -20.64 -12.81
N GLU A 364 8.65 -19.44 -12.29
CA GLU A 364 7.64 -18.60 -11.63
C GLU A 364 6.58 -18.10 -12.63
N ARG A 365 6.98 -17.72 -13.85
CA ARG A 365 6.05 -17.35 -14.92
C ARG A 365 5.22 -18.54 -15.39
N ALA A 366 5.82 -19.74 -15.47
CA ALA A 366 5.11 -20.97 -15.81
C ALA A 366 4.07 -21.32 -14.73
N ALA A 367 4.44 -21.24 -13.46
CA ALA A 367 3.50 -21.41 -12.34
C ALA A 367 2.36 -20.38 -12.39
N TYR A 368 2.63 -19.14 -12.78
CA TYR A 368 1.61 -18.11 -12.93
C TYR A 368 0.68 -18.37 -14.11
N ALA A 369 1.20 -18.84 -15.24
CA ALA A 369 0.38 -19.29 -16.37
C ALA A 369 -0.50 -20.49 -15.99
N GLU A 370 0.05 -21.42 -15.23
CA GLU A 370 -0.66 -22.59 -14.72
C GLU A 370 -1.78 -22.23 -13.73
N TYR A 371 -1.55 -21.22 -12.89
CA TYR A 371 -2.60 -20.64 -12.05
C TYR A 371 -3.79 -20.15 -12.88
N TRP A 372 -3.53 -19.43 -13.98
CA TRP A 372 -4.59 -18.99 -14.90
C TRP A 372 -5.26 -20.16 -15.63
N ARG A 373 -4.49 -21.18 -16.06
CA ARG A 373 -5.05 -22.39 -16.65
C ARG A 373 -6.07 -23.06 -15.73
N LYS A 374 -5.70 -23.29 -14.46
CA LYS A 374 -6.61 -23.88 -13.45
C LYS A 374 -7.86 -23.04 -13.21
N LYS A 375 -7.70 -21.72 -13.18
CA LYS A 375 -8.82 -20.78 -13.03
C LYS A 375 -9.79 -20.83 -14.22
N LEU A 376 -9.28 -21.08 -15.42
CA LEU A 376 -10.05 -21.13 -16.67
C LEU A 376 -10.57 -22.53 -17.00
N ALA A 377 -10.07 -23.59 -16.36
CA ALA A 377 -10.42 -24.99 -16.64
C ALA A 377 -11.92 -25.30 -16.56
N LYS A 378 -12.71 -24.49 -15.84
CA LYS A 378 -14.17 -24.63 -15.75
C LYS A 378 -14.92 -24.07 -16.96
N ASN A 379 -14.25 -23.33 -17.84
CA ASN A 379 -14.85 -22.73 -19.02
C ASN A 379 -14.58 -23.60 -20.26
N PRO A 380 -15.58 -24.35 -20.77
CA PRO A 380 -15.39 -25.25 -21.91
C PRO A 380 -15.08 -24.52 -23.22
N SER A 381 -15.31 -23.21 -23.30
CA SER A 381 -15.03 -22.40 -24.49
C SER A 381 -13.56 -21.98 -24.63
N ILE A 382 -12.70 -22.29 -23.65
CA ILE A 382 -11.30 -21.91 -23.64
C ILE A 382 -10.44 -23.17 -23.64
N ASP A 383 -9.76 -23.41 -24.76
CA ASP A 383 -8.79 -24.50 -24.89
C ASP A 383 -7.40 -24.05 -24.40
N PHE A 384 -7.08 -24.37 -23.14
CA PHE A 384 -5.78 -24.09 -22.51
C PHE A 384 -5.10 -25.40 -22.07
N PRO A 385 -4.37 -26.08 -22.98
CA PRO A 385 -3.66 -27.32 -22.67
C PRO A 385 -2.44 -27.08 -21.77
N GLU A 386 -1.99 -28.12 -21.06
CA GLU A 386 -0.92 -28.04 -20.06
C GLU A 386 0.43 -27.52 -20.61
N GLY A 387 0.80 -27.93 -21.83
CA GLY A 387 2.04 -27.48 -22.48
C GLY A 387 2.07 -25.99 -22.85
N LEU A 388 0.91 -25.32 -22.84
CA LEU A 388 0.83 -23.90 -23.18
C LEU A 388 1.46 -23.01 -22.09
N SER A 389 1.40 -23.43 -20.82
CA SER A 389 1.98 -22.69 -19.69
C SER A 389 3.50 -22.49 -19.85
N GLU A 390 4.21 -23.53 -20.30
CA GLU A 390 5.66 -23.49 -20.55
C GLU A 390 6.03 -22.65 -21.78
N ILE A 391 5.19 -22.65 -22.81
CA ILE A 391 5.42 -21.81 -24.00
C ILE A 391 5.25 -20.33 -23.62
N ILE A 392 4.18 -20.01 -22.88
CA ILE A 392 3.91 -18.65 -22.42
C ILE A 392 5.04 -18.16 -21.50
N SER A 393 5.58 -19.00 -20.61
CA SER A 393 6.67 -18.59 -19.70
C SER A 393 7.94 -18.19 -20.46
N LYS A 394 8.28 -18.90 -21.54
CA LYS A 394 9.41 -18.59 -22.42
C LYS A 394 9.20 -17.31 -23.22
N LEU A 395 7.97 -17.08 -23.70
CA LEU A 395 7.62 -15.89 -24.50
C LEU A 395 7.49 -14.59 -23.67
N THR A 396 7.42 -14.69 -22.34
CA THR A 396 7.17 -13.56 -21.43
C THR A 396 8.40 -13.17 -20.62
N GLU A 397 9.60 -13.39 -21.15
CA GLU A 397 10.83 -12.98 -20.50
C GLU A 397 10.82 -11.46 -20.19
N GLY A 398 11.20 -11.12 -18.95
CA GLY A 398 11.21 -9.73 -18.47
C GLY A 398 9.87 -9.20 -17.97
N PHE A 399 8.78 -9.97 -18.07
CA PHE A 399 7.47 -9.53 -17.56
C PHE A 399 7.42 -9.63 -16.03
N SER A 400 6.87 -8.62 -15.38
CA SER A 400 6.46 -8.70 -13.96
C SER A 400 5.15 -9.49 -13.82
N PHE A 401 4.79 -9.93 -12.61
CA PHE A 401 3.47 -10.56 -12.41
C PHE A 401 2.30 -9.62 -12.73
N ALA A 402 2.47 -8.30 -12.60
CA ALA A 402 1.49 -7.33 -13.04
C ALA A 402 1.31 -7.34 -14.58
N TYR A 403 2.41 -7.38 -15.35
CA TYR A 403 2.35 -7.54 -16.80
C TYR A 403 1.77 -8.90 -17.22
N MET A 404 2.13 -9.98 -16.52
CA MET A 404 1.52 -11.31 -16.74
C MET A 404 0.02 -11.29 -16.48
N LYS A 405 -0.44 -10.62 -15.41
CA LYS A 405 -1.86 -10.44 -15.11
C LYS A 405 -2.57 -9.71 -16.26
N GLU A 406 -1.99 -8.61 -16.72
CA GLU A 406 -2.56 -7.81 -17.81
C GLU A 406 -2.63 -8.63 -19.10
N LEU A 407 -1.58 -9.38 -19.43
CA LEU A 407 -1.54 -10.28 -20.58
C LEU A 407 -2.72 -11.25 -20.59
N PHE A 408 -2.98 -11.95 -19.49
CA PHE A 408 -4.10 -12.89 -19.40
C PHE A 408 -5.45 -12.16 -19.46
N VAL A 409 -5.60 -11.02 -18.79
CA VAL A 409 -6.85 -10.23 -18.82
C VAL A 409 -7.16 -9.74 -20.23
N MET A 410 -6.20 -9.14 -20.92
CA MET A 410 -6.35 -8.67 -22.31
C MET A 410 -6.68 -9.83 -23.26
N SER A 411 -5.97 -10.95 -23.13
CA SER A 411 -6.20 -12.14 -23.96
C SER A 411 -7.62 -12.71 -23.78
N LEU A 412 -8.09 -12.79 -22.54
CA LEU A 412 -9.45 -13.26 -22.23
C LEU A 412 -10.53 -12.31 -22.72
N LEU A 413 -10.32 -10.99 -22.63
CA LEU A 413 -11.26 -10.01 -23.17
C LEU A 413 -11.33 -10.07 -24.70
N SER A 414 -10.20 -10.30 -25.38
CA SER A 414 -10.17 -10.53 -26.83
C SER A 414 -10.93 -11.81 -27.22
N LEU A 415 -10.74 -12.90 -26.48
CA LEU A 415 -11.50 -14.15 -26.66
C LEU A 415 -13.01 -13.93 -26.48
N ALA A 416 -13.40 -13.24 -25.40
CA ALA A 416 -14.81 -12.96 -25.10
C ALA A 416 -15.49 -12.06 -26.14
N ARG A 417 -14.74 -11.15 -26.77
CA ARG A 417 -15.25 -10.27 -27.84
C ARG A 417 -15.38 -10.97 -29.20
N GLY A 418 -14.88 -12.21 -29.33
CA GLY A 418 -14.94 -12.95 -30.59
C GLY A 418 -14.12 -12.30 -31.70
N VAL A 419 -13.00 -11.65 -31.35
CA VAL A 419 -12.11 -11.01 -32.33
C VAL A 419 -11.67 -12.05 -33.35
N LYS A 420 -11.98 -11.81 -34.62
CA LYS A 420 -11.54 -12.68 -35.72
C LYS A 420 -10.04 -12.50 -35.89
N LEU A 421 -9.31 -13.62 -35.88
CA LEU A 421 -7.86 -13.66 -36.15
C LEU A 421 -7.49 -13.08 -37.53
N GLU A 422 -8.48 -12.92 -38.42
CA GLU A 422 -8.38 -12.38 -39.78
C GLU A 422 -8.13 -10.85 -39.82
N ASP A 423 -8.41 -10.11 -38.74
CA ASP A 423 -8.28 -8.64 -38.70
C ASP A 423 -6.84 -8.15 -38.42
N PHE A 424 -5.86 -9.05 -38.23
CA PHE A 424 -4.52 -8.69 -37.80
C PHE A 424 -3.46 -9.44 -38.60
N GLU A 425 -2.88 -8.78 -39.62
CA GLU A 425 -1.72 -9.29 -40.34
C GLU A 425 -0.53 -9.48 -39.39
N ILE A 426 -0.17 -10.75 -39.16
CA ILE A 426 1.04 -11.13 -38.44
C ILE A 426 2.21 -10.96 -39.41
N ILE A 427 2.86 -9.78 -39.39
CA ILE A 427 4.18 -9.63 -40.02
C ILE A 427 5.20 -10.19 -39.03
N ASP A 428 5.64 -11.43 -39.26
CA ASP A 428 6.82 -11.95 -38.60
C ASP A 428 8.06 -11.23 -39.15
N ALA A 429 8.98 -10.83 -38.28
CA ALA A 429 10.21 -10.17 -38.70
C ALA A 429 11.00 -11.11 -39.63
N GLU A 430 11.23 -10.67 -40.87
CA GLU A 430 11.96 -11.43 -41.89
C GLU A 430 13.29 -11.96 -41.34
N SER A 431 13.51 -13.27 -41.52
CA SER A 431 14.80 -13.89 -41.25
C SER A 431 15.86 -13.33 -42.21
N PRO A 432 17.13 -13.14 -41.78
CA PRO A 432 18.19 -12.67 -42.67
C PRO A 432 18.39 -13.67 -43.83
N PRO A 433 18.60 -13.22 -45.07
CA PRO A 433 18.77 -14.14 -46.20
C PRO A 433 20.08 -14.92 -46.07
N GLU A 434 20.01 -16.24 -46.24
CA GLU A 434 21.17 -17.12 -46.34
C GLU A 434 22.02 -16.83 -47.60
N PRO A 435 23.35 -17.05 -47.54
CA PRO A 435 24.25 -16.76 -48.64
C PRO A 435 24.23 -17.87 -49.70
N GLY A 436 23.46 -17.66 -50.76
CA GLY A 436 23.47 -18.50 -51.96
C GLY A 436 24.65 -18.19 -52.89
N ALA A 437 25.45 -19.21 -53.17
CA ALA A 437 26.68 -19.17 -53.94
C ALA A 437 26.49 -19.34 -55.46
N LYS A 438 27.37 -18.66 -56.22
CA LYS A 438 28.02 -19.03 -57.50
C LYS A 438 27.21 -19.08 -58.80
N ASP A 439 27.57 -18.23 -59.77
CA ASP A 439 28.52 -18.47 -60.88
C ASP A 439 28.44 -17.30 -61.91
N GLY A 440 29.48 -16.81 -62.58
CA GLY A 440 30.83 -17.33 -62.72
C GLY A 440 31.86 -16.36 -63.33
N LYS A 441 33.12 -16.71 -63.03
CA LYS A 441 34.37 -16.74 -63.83
C LYS A 441 34.73 -15.57 -64.77
N ALA A 442 35.85 -14.91 -64.45
CA ALA A 442 37.15 -15.04 -65.17
C ALA A 442 38.27 -14.39 -64.32
N SER A 443 39.14 -15.19 -63.71
CA SER A 443 40.56 -15.44 -64.09
C SER A 443 41.60 -14.56 -63.36
N GLU A 444 42.21 -15.17 -62.35
CA GLU A 444 43.53 -14.92 -61.72
C GLU A 444 44.71 -14.94 -62.74
N PRO A 445 46.01 -14.82 -62.34
CA PRO A 445 46.63 -14.46 -61.04
C PRO A 445 47.70 -13.32 -61.18
N SER A 446 48.19 -12.68 -60.11
CA SER A 446 49.35 -13.21 -59.36
C SER A 446 49.78 -12.32 -58.17
N ALA A 447 50.03 -13.00 -57.05
CA ALA A 447 51.06 -12.84 -56.01
C ALA A 447 51.56 -11.44 -55.58
N SER A 448 51.33 -11.06 -54.32
CA SER A 448 52.25 -11.33 -53.19
C SER A 448 52.05 -10.37 -51.98
N THR A 449 52.00 -10.98 -50.78
CA THR A 449 52.42 -10.54 -49.43
C THR A 449 51.92 -9.24 -48.75
N GLU A 450 51.38 -9.49 -47.54
CA GLU A 450 51.17 -8.68 -46.32
C GLU A 450 51.76 -7.27 -46.21
N THR A 451 50.95 -6.31 -45.72
CA THR A 451 51.17 -5.60 -44.43
C THR A 451 49.98 -4.71 -44.01
N LYS A 452 49.86 -4.54 -42.68
CA LYS A 452 48.87 -3.76 -41.92
C LYS A 452 48.94 -2.26 -42.23
N ASP A 453 47.81 -1.54 -42.22
CA ASP A 453 47.75 -0.21 -41.57
C ASP A 453 46.34 0.32 -41.26
N LYS A 454 46.30 1.17 -40.21
CA LYS A 454 45.15 1.83 -39.56
C LYS A 454 44.38 2.78 -40.50
N PRO A 455 43.08 3.07 -40.27
CA PRO A 455 42.45 4.21 -40.91
C PRO A 455 42.71 5.53 -40.17
N GLU A 456 43.07 6.52 -40.97
CA GLU A 456 43.48 7.88 -40.66
C GLU A 456 42.34 8.79 -40.21
N LYS A 457 42.74 9.88 -39.53
CA LYS A 457 41.89 11.00 -39.10
C LYS A 457 41.48 11.84 -40.32
N LEU A 458 40.18 12.16 -40.43
CA LEU A 458 39.67 13.16 -41.36
C LEU A 458 40.16 14.57 -40.99
N GLU A 459 40.88 15.24 -41.90
CA GLU A 459 41.32 16.63 -41.75
C GLU A 459 40.17 17.63 -41.94
N THR A 460 40.03 18.58 -41.00
CA THR A 460 39.10 19.71 -41.08
C THR A 460 39.81 20.98 -41.55
N CYS A 461 39.19 21.73 -42.46
CA CYS A 461 39.71 22.99 -43.02
C CYS A 461 39.56 24.17 -42.02
N THR A 462 40.58 25.04 -41.94
CA THR A 462 40.73 26.10 -40.92
C THR A 462 40.65 27.54 -41.45
N CYS A 463 39.80 27.83 -42.45
CA CYS A 463 39.61 29.20 -42.94
C CYS A 463 38.23 29.80 -42.54
N ALA A 464 38.24 31.08 -42.17
CA ALA A 464 37.16 31.75 -41.46
C ALA A 464 35.93 32.14 -42.33
N SER A 465 34.77 31.95 -41.70
CA SER A 465 33.42 32.51 -41.84
C SER A 465 32.70 32.75 -43.19
N THR A 466 33.29 32.64 -44.38
CA THR A 466 32.52 32.56 -45.64
C THR A 466 33.39 32.11 -46.82
N CYS A 467 33.20 30.89 -47.34
CA CYS A 467 33.75 30.47 -48.63
C CYS A 467 32.68 29.71 -49.41
N LYS A 468 32.43 30.12 -50.66
CA LYS A 468 31.42 29.53 -51.56
C LYS A 468 31.98 28.47 -52.53
N ASP A 469 33.25 28.08 -52.41
CA ASP A 469 33.95 27.29 -53.47
C ASP A 469 34.52 25.93 -53.07
N CYS A 470 34.35 25.42 -51.83
CA CYS A 470 35.03 24.17 -51.42
C CYS A 470 34.15 22.97 -51.04
N GLY A 471 32.82 23.04 -51.13
CA GLY A 471 31.93 21.86 -51.13
C GLY A 471 32.00 20.89 -49.94
N LYS A 472 32.62 21.25 -48.80
CA LYS A 472 32.72 20.40 -47.59
C LYS A 472 31.74 20.84 -46.48
N ALA A 473 31.20 19.89 -45.73
CA ALA A 473 30.12 20.11 -44.75
C ALA A 473 30.59 20.78 -43.44
N LYS A 474 29.69 21.54 -42.79
CA LYS A 474 29.94 22.33 -41.57
C LYS A 474 30.13 21.45 -40.30
N PRO A 475 30.92 21.89 -39.30
CA PRO A 475 31.17 21.15 -38.06
C PRO A 475 29.93 20.91 -37.17
N GLU A 476 28.87 21.71 -37.29
CA GLU A 476 27.59 21.45 -36.60
C GLU A 476 26.77 20.30 -37.22
N ALA A 477 26.95 20.01 -38.51
CA ALA A 477 26.26 18.92 -39.19
C ALA A 477 26.89 17.55 -38.87
N ALA A 478 28.21 17.51 -38.65
CA ALA A 478 28.92 16.30 -38.25
C ALA A 478 28.57 15.89 -36.81
N LYS A 479 28.53 16.83 -35.85
CA LYS A 479 28.09 16.54 -34.47
C LYS A 479 26.63 16.10 -34.37
N LYS A 480 25.72 16.74 -35.12
CA LYS A 480 24.33 16.28 -35.20
C LYS A 480 24.20 14.91 -35.87
N ALA A 481 24.99 14.61 -36.90
CA ALA A 481 24.96 13.31 -37.55
C ALA A 481 25.53 12.20 -36.66
N GLU A 482 26.58 12.47 -35.89
CA GLU A 482 27.14 11.56 -34.88
C GLU A 482 26.19 11.34 -33.70
N GLU A 483 25.60 12.40 -33.11
CA GLU A 483 24.58 12.26 -32.05
C GLU A 483 23.31 11.58 -32.55
N THR A 484 22.91 11.79 -33.81
CA THR A 484 21.72 11.13 -34.37
C THR A 484 22.03 9.68 -34.76
N ALA A 485 23.27 9.35 -35.13
CA ALA A 485 23.72 7.99 -35.41
C ALA A 485 23.97 7.20 -34.12
N GLU A 486 24.51 7.82 -33.07
CA GLU A 486 24.59 7.23 -31.72
C GLU A 486 23.21 7.07 -31.12
N LYS A 487 22.33 8.08 -31.17
CA LYS A 487 20.93 7.93 -30.74
C LYS A 487 20.17 6.90 -31.57
N LYS A 488 20.42 6.77 -32.88
CA LYS A 488 19.81 5.69 -33.69
C LYS A 488 20.40 4.31 -33.36
N LYS A 489 21.69 4.20 -33.03
CA LYS A 489 22.32 2.95 -32.57
C LYS A 489 21.90 2.58 -31.14
N GLU A 490 21.62 3.56 -30.30
CA GLU A 490 21.16 3.42 -28.91
C GLU A 490 19.65 3.07 -28.88
N VAL A 491 18.84 3.71 -29.74
CA VAL A 491 17.42 3.37 -29.95
C VAL A 491 17.25 2.01 -30.67
N GLN A 492 18.21 1.59 -31.50
CA GLN A 492 18.20 0.23 -32.08
C GLN A 492 18.59 -0.86 -31.09
N ARG A 493 19.25 -0.54 -29.97
CA ARG A 493 19.71 -1.53 -28.98
C ARG A 493 18.61 -2.04 -28.03
N ASN A 494 17.48 -1.33 -27.90
CA ASN A 494 16.44 -1.62 -26.90
C ASN A 494 15.07 -2.01 -27.48
N LYS A 495 15.02 -2.76 -28.58
CA LYS A 495 13.83 -3.55 -28.92
C LYS A 495 14.04 -4.97 -28.40
N MET A 496 13.35 -5.34 -27.31
CA MET A 496 13.24 -6.76 -26.93
C MET A 496 12.69 -7.51 -28.14
N ILE A 497 13.50 -8.41 -28.69
CA ILE A 497 13.08 -9.33 -29.75
C ILE A 497 12.36 -10.48 -29.05
N MET A 498 11.13 -10.81 -29.48
CA MET A 498 10.42 -11.97 -28.94
C MET A 498 11.34 -13.21 -29.06
N PRO A 499 11.56 -13.95 -27.97
CA PRO A 499 12.39 -15.14 -28.02
C PRO A 499 11.78 -16.17 -28.98
N THR A 500 12.63 -16.78 -29.80
CA THR A 500 12.22 -17.85 -30.72
C THR A 500 12.01 -19.12 -29.90
N VAL A 501 10.75 -19.47 -29.65
CA VAL A 501 10.35 -20.67 -28.90
C VAL A 501 9.82 -21.70 -29.89
N GLU A 502 10.30 -22.94 -29.79
CA GLU A 502 9.77 -24.08 -30.56
C GLU A 502 8.35 -24.40 -30.06
N ILE A 503 7.35 -24.32 -30.95
CA ILE A 503 5.95 -24.58 -30.65
C ILE A 503 5.57 -25.92 -31.28
N PRO A 504 5.08 -26.90 -30.50
CA PRO A 504 4.55 -28.16 -31.02
C PRO A 504 3.44 -27.96 -32.07
N GLU A 505 3.42 -28.78 -33.12
CA GLU A 505 2.50 -28.64 -34.27
C GLU A 505 1.01 -28.63 -33.87
N ASP A 506 0.65 -29.35 -32.79
CA ASP A 506 -0.69 -29.41 -32.21
C ASP A 506 -1.13 -28.11 -31.53
N LEU A 507 -0.18 -27.26 -31.12
CA LEU A 507 -0.45 -25.99 -30.44
C LEU A 507 -0.36 -24.77 -31.37
N VAL A 508 0.18 -24.91 -32.58
CA VAL A 508 0.33 -23.80 -33.54
C VAL A 508 -1.02 -23.15 -33.88
N GLU A 509 -2.07 -23.97 -34.03
CA GLU A 509 -3.41 -23.51 -34.36
C GLU A 509 -4.27 -23.14 -33.14
N ASN A 510 -3.75 -23.30 -31.92
CA ASN A 510 -4.50 -22.98 -30.70
C ASN A 510 -4.81 -21.47 -30.63
N THR A 511 -6.10 -21.15 -30.50
CA THR A 511 -6.60 -19.76 -30.51
C THR A 511 -6.07 -18.94 -29.34
N VAL A 512 -5.90 -19.55 -28.15
CA VAL A 512 -5.37 -18.87 -26.97
C VAL A 512 -3.92 -18.48 -27.20
N LEU A 513 -3.09 -19.39 -27.74
CA LEU A 513 -1.69 -19.09 -28.03
C LEU A 513 -1.53 -17.96 -29.05
N LYS A 514 -2.32 -17.95 -30.12
CA LYS A 514 -2.30 -16.87 -31.14
C LYS A 514 -2.60 -15.51 -30.53
N ILE A 515 -3.65 -15.42 -29.72
CA ILE A 515 -4.04 -14.18 -29.05
C ILE A 515 -2.98 -13.75 -28.02
N VAL A 516 -2.47 -14.68 -27.21
CA VAL A 516 -1.42 -14.40 -26.22
C VAL A 516 -0.15 -13.87 -26.90
N LYS A 517 0.32 -14.49 -28.00
CA LYS A 517 1.47 -13.97 -28.77
C LYS A 517 1.25 -12.55 -29.27
N MET A 518 0.04 -12.23 -29.74
CA MET A 518 -0.31 -10.89 -30.17
C MET A 518 -0.27 -9.89 -29.00
N GLN A 519 -0.89 -10.23 -27.87
CA GLN A 519 -0.91 -9.35 -26.69
C GLN A 519 0.49 -9.16 -26.09
N ILE A 520 1.35 -10.18 -26.12
CA ILE A 520 2.77 -10.06 -25.74
C ILE A 520 3.47 -9.00 -26.59
N ARG A 521 3.25 -8.97 -27.91
CA ARG A 521 3.83 -7.95 -28.80
C ARG A 521 3.37 -6.54 -28.46
N ILE A 522 2.07 -6.37 -28.15
CA ILE A 522 1.50 -5.07 -27.76
C ILE A 522 2.14 -4.60 -26.44
N LEU A 523 2.15 -5.46 -25.42
CA LEU A 523 2.73 -5.12 -24.12
C LEU A 523 4.23 -4.81 -24.22
N HIS A 524 5.00 -5.54 -25.04
CA HIS A 524 6.41 -5.21 -25.29
C HIS A 524 6.62 -3.84 -25.95
N GLN A 525 5.67 -3.36 -26.76
CA GLN A 525 5.74 -2.01 -27.35
C GLN A 525 5.41 -0.91 -26.34
N GLU A 526 4.57 -1.22 -25.35
CA GLU A 526 4.17 -0.31 -24.27
C GLU A 526 5.16 -0.28 -23.10
N MET A 527 6.01 -1.31 -22.95
CA MET A 527 7.09 -1.33 -21.98
C MET A 527 8.11 -0.22 -22.29
N ASP A 528 8.19 0.77 -21.39
CA ASP A 528 9.11 1.90 -21.51
C ASP A 528 10.56 1.44 -21.29
N ASN A 529 11.27 1.12 -22.38
CA ASN A 529 12.66 0.65 -22.36
C ASN A 529 13.70 1.78 -22.16
N THR A 530 13.30 2.93 -21.62
CA THR A 530 14.18 4.10 -21.47
C THR A 530 15.08 4.06 -20.23
N LYS A 531 14.92 3.08 -19.33
CA LYS A 531 15.79 2.91 -18.16
C LYS A 531 16.19 1.45 -17.98
N GLU A 532 17.44 1.12 -18.31
CA GLU A 532 18.10 -0.02 -17.67
C GLU A 532 18.23 0.30 -16.18
N GLU A 533 17.38 -0.28 -15.33
CA GLU A 533 17.67 -0.35 -13.90
C GLU A 533 18.81 -1.35 -13.68
N ALA A 534 20.04 -0.91 -13.89
CA ALA A 534 21.24 -1.67 -13.60
C ALA A 534 21.39 -1.84 -12.08
N TRP A 535 20.86 -2.94 -11.54
CA TRP A 535 21.15 -3.37 -10.17
C TRP A 535 22.49 -4.13 -10.15
N PRO A 536 23.50 -3.67 -9.39
CA PRO A 536 24.77 -4.39 -9.28
C PRO A 536 24.54 -5.70 -8.52
N SER A 537 24.46 -6.80 -9.26
CA SER A 537 24.44 -8.13 -8.67
C SER A 537 25.75 -8.36 -7.91
N GLY A 538 25.62 -8.60 -6.61
CA GLY A 538 26.74 -8.91 -5.73
C GLY A 538 27.31 -10.29 -6.05
N LYS A 539 28.23 -10.35 -7.02
CA LYS A 539 29.26 -11.40 -7.13
C LYS A 539 30.53 -10.79 -7.72
N LYS A 540 31.38 -10.24 -6.84
CA LYS A 540 32.83 -10.26 -7.12
C LYS A 540 33.44 -11.33 -6.23
N GLY A 541 33.88 -12.39 -6.90
CA GLY A 541 34.63 -13.48 -6.30
C GLY A 541 35.83 -12.94 -5.56
N VAL A 542 36.08 -13.55 -4.41
CA VAL A 542 37.32 -13.45 -3.68
C VAL A 542 38.41 -14.10 -4.53
N GLU A 543 39.21 -13.30 -5.23
CA GLU A 543 40.52 -13.75 -5.73
C GLU A 543 41.60 -13.23 -4.79
N GLY A 544 42.31 -14.20 -4.20
CA GLY A 544 43.43 -13.94 -3.30
C GLY A 544 44.71 -13.57 -4.04
N GLY A 545 45.46 -12.65 -3.42
CA GLY A 545 46.92 -12.66 -3.41
C GLY A 545 47.64 -11.73 -4.40
N LYS A 546 48.22 -10.65 -3.88
CA LYS A 546 49.67 -10.56 -3.54
C LYS A 546 50.10 -9.10 -3.33
N ASN A 547 50.74 -8.88 -2.17
CA ASN A 547 51.80 -7.91 -1.89
C ASN A 547 51.90 -6.62 -2.72
N ARG A 548 51.74 -5.48 -2.04
CA ARG A 548 52.79 -4.43 -2.04
C ARG A 548 52.75 -3.60 -0.76
N ARG A 549 53.87 -3.67 -0.04
CA ARG A 549 54.24 -2.82 1.09
C ARG A 549 54.35 -1.37 0.63
N THR A 550 53.72 -0.45 1.36
CA THR A 550 54.29 0.89 1.60
C THR A 550 53.84 1.39 2.98
N ARG A 551 54.84 1.77 3.76
CA ARG A 551 54.82 2.16 5.16
C ARG A 551 55.03 3.67 5.20
N VAL A 552 54.08 4.50 5.64
CA VAL A 552 54.40 5.84 6.18
C VAL A 552 53.35 6.27 7.24
N VAL A 553 53.79 6.16 8.50
CA VAL A 553 53.77 7.14 9.61
C VAL A 553 52.49 7.95 9.96
N ARG A 554 52.07 7.73 11.22
CA ARG A 554 51.34 8.58 12.18
C ARG A 554 51.32 10.10 11.90
N ARG A 555 50.16 10.73 12.10
CA ARG A 555 50.06 11.94 12.94
C ARG A 555 48.64 12.09 13.49
N ALA A 556 48.57 12.07 14.82
CA ALA A 556 47.46 12.63 15.58
C ALA A 556 47.52 14.16 15.51
N ALA A 557 46.37 14.80 15.41
CA ALA A 557 46.18 16.19 15.82
C ALA A 557 44.72 16.37 16.22
N ASN A 558 44.49 16.54 17.53
CA ASN A 558 43.36 17.29 18.06
C ASN A 558 43.40 18.70 17.50
N CYS A 559 42.24 19.29 17.17
CA CYS A 559 41.91 20.67 17.52
C CYS A 559 40.44 20.98 17.24
N CYS A 560 39.81 21.52 18.29
CA CYS A 560 38.52 22.23 18.39
C CYS A 560 37.23 21.44 18.16
#